data_AF-A0A2N1J397-F1
#
_entry.id   AF-A0A2N1J397-F1
#
_cell.length_a   1.000
_cell.length_b   1.000
_cell.length_c   1.000
_cell.angle_alpha   90.00
_cell.angle_beta   90.00
_cell.angle_gamma   90.00
#
_symmetry.space_group_name_H-M   'P 1'
#
loop_
_entity.id
_entity.type
_entity.pdbx_description
1 polymer ?
#
loop_
_entity_poly.entity_id
_entity_poly.type
_entity_poly.pdbx_seq_one_letter_code
_entity_poly.pdbx_strand_id
1 'polypeptide(L)'
;MKSLEVCYELDFSKINFLERKVKIQNPKTYVFGAPKCGKTYLIYDYLASFNTKDYIYIDFKDFRNDLEEIKTHLAEFILQNSIKVLVLENFDFSFKLPKCENIIISGHNNIELKEFDKLQVKALDFEEYLLHENRFHTATQAFNNFLKYGNMPGVVNLEEHNKERRLQEILRLYAKDSTYEQILKVLFLNIDEKKSLFQLFNTLKNHIKISKDKFYATVKTFENSGLVYFLPKYNQEKAVKKIYSYNHAFLNAISHSKKFKNEFTNMVFLQLEVNFENIFYLDNIDFFIPSQNYLILSIPFFNPLLKKGVQKKLNKVLKEHTISKIDIVTVGYNENFFINDIEVEVVPFFQWAVS
;
A
#
# COMPACT_ATOMS: atom_id res chain seq x y z
N MET A 1 -32.52 -6.88 -18.71
CA MET A 1 -32.18 -5.83 -17.74
C MET A 1 -32.02 -6.38 -16.32
N LYS A 2 -31.96 -7.71 -16.15
CA LYS A 2 -31.97 -8.33 -14.81
C LYS A 2 -30.68 -8.05 -14.04
N SER A 3 -29.54 -7.92 -14.73
CA SER A 3 -28.26 -7.61 -14.08
C SER A 3 -28.28 -6.19 -13.50
N LEU A 4 -28.79 -5.23 -14.28
CA LEU A 4 -28.89 -3.83 -13.87
C LEU A 4 -29.88 -3.65 -12.71
N GLU A 5 -31.04 -4.33 -12.75
CA GLU A 5 -32.00 -4.32 -11.64
C GLU A 5 -31.37 -4.82 -10.34
N VAL A 6 -30.71 -5.98 -10.37
CA VAL A 6 -30.03 -6.55 -9.19
C VAL A 6 -28.91 -5.64 -8.68
N CYS A 7 -28.12 -5.04 -9.57
CA CYS A 7 -27.07 -4.10 -9.20
C CYS A 7 -27.62 -2.80 -8.57
N TYR A 8 -28.80 -2.38 -9.00
CA TYR A 8 -29.48 -1.17 -8.51
C TYR A 8 -30.16 -1.38 -7.15
N GLU A 9 -30.53 -2.61 -6.80
CA GLU A 9 -31.13 -2.95 -5.50
C GLU A 9 -30.12 -3.09 -4.35
N LEU A 10 -28.81 -2.95 -4.62
CA LEU A 10 -27.77 -3.09 -3.60
C LEU A 10 -27.82 -1.93 -2.59
N ASP A 11 -27.91 -2.28 -1.30
CA ASP A 11 -27.96 -1.33 -0.18
C ASP A 11 -26.69 -1.45 0.70
N PHE A 12 -25.90 -0.38 0.71
CA PHE A 12 -24.66 -0.29 1.51
C PHE A 12 -24.82 0.55 2.77
N SER A 13 -26.00 1.13 3.02
CA SER A 13 -26.26 2.02 4.18
C SER A 13 -26.14 1.33 5.54
N LYS A 14 -26.24 -0.01 5.57
CA LYS A 14 -26.21 -0.82 6.79
C LYS A 14 -24.83 -1.38 7.13
N ILE A 15 -23.83 -1.13 6.30
CA ILE A 15 -22.47 -1.59 6.57
C ILE A 15 -21.85 -0.66 7.62
N ASN A 16 -21.25 -1.24 8.66
CA ASN A 16 -20.48 -0.47 9.62
C ASN A 16 -19.10 -0.15 9.04
N PHE A 17 -18.80 1.13 8.85
CA PHE A 17 -17.54 1.58 8.27
C PHE A 17 -16.58 2.06 9.35
N LEU A 18 -15.31 1.67 9.20
CA LEU A 18 -14.22 2.25 9.96
C LEU A 18 -13.61 3.36 9.13
N GLU A 19 -13.39 4.50 9.78
CA GLU A 19 -12.90 5.69 9.11
C GLU A 19 -11.52 5.45 8.49
N ARG A 20 -11.38 5.89 7.23
CA ARG A 20 -10.12 5.93 6.49
C ARG A 20 -9.68 7.39 6.34
N LYS A 21 -8.38 7.63 6.37
CA LYS A 21 -7.79 8.96 6.14
C LYS A 21 -8.03 9.44 4.70
N VAL A 22 -8.10 8.50 3.76
CA VAL A 22 -8.44 8.78 2.36
C VAL A 22 -9.95 8.67 2.13
N LYS A 23 -10.54 9.60 1.37
CA LYS A 23 -11.97 9.63 1.02
C LYS A 23 -12.17 10.01 -0.44
N ILE A 24 -13.24 9.50 -1.06
CA ILE A 24 -13.67 9.92 -2.39
C ILE A 24 -14.38 11.27 -2.25
N GLN A 25 -13.82 12.32 -2.85
CA GLN A 25 -14.32 13.69 -2.73
C GLN A 25 -14.88 14.23 -4.05
N ASN A 26 -14.34 13.77 -5.18
CA ASN A 26 -14.64 14.35 -6.48
C ASN A 26 -15.63 13.47 -7.27
N PRO A 27 -16.54 14.08 -8.06
CA PRO A 27 -17.59 13.35 -8.78
C PRO A 27 -17.08 12.27 -9.71
N LYS A 28 -15.96 12.52 -10.40
CA LYS A 28 -15.30 11.56 -11.29
C LYS A 28 -13.99 11.12 -10.66
N THR A 29 -13.99 9.94 -10.05
CA THR A 29 -12.80 9.43 -9.35
C THR A 29 -12.43 8.03 -9.81
N TYR A 30 -11.15 7.85 -10.15
CA TYR A 30 -10.53 6.56 -10.38
C TYR A 30 -9.82 6.07 -9.11
N VAL A 31 -10.38 5.04 -8.49
CA VAL A 31 -9.89 4.44 -7.25
C VAL A 31 -9.01 3.24 -7.58
N PHE A 32 -7.73 3.29 -7.23
CA PHE A 32 -6.78 2.23 -7.57
C PHE A 32 -5.88 1.84 -6.40
N GLY A 33 -5.11 0.77 -6.57
CA GLY A 33 -4.15 0.29 -5.58
C GLY A 33 -4.14 -1.23 -5.48
N ALA A 34 -3.21 -1.75 -4.69
CA ALA A 34 -3.02 -3.17 -4.47
C ALA A 34 -4.34 -3.86 -4.05
N PRO A 35 -4.65 -5.08 -4.54
CA PRO A 35 -5.74 -5.87 -3.99
C PRO A 35 -5.76 -5.94 -2.45
N LYS A 36 -6.96 -6.03 -1.88
CA LYS A 36 -7.24 -6.15 -0.44
C LYS A 36 -6.79 -4.97 0.46
N CYS A 37 -6.39 -3.84 -0.11
CA CYS A 37 -6.13 -2.59 0.64
C CYS A 37 -7.40 -1.85 1.14
N GLY A 38 -8.60 -2.28 0.73
CA GLY A 38 -9.87 -1.69 1.19
C GLY A 38 -10.63 -0.84 0.17
N LYS A 39 -10.22 -0.79 -1.11
CA LYS A 39 -10.91 -0.03 -2.18
C LYS A 39 -12.43 -0.20 -2.19
N THR A 40 -12.90 -1.43 -2.21
CA THR A 40 -14.33 -1.77 -2.28
C THR A 40 -15.10 -1.20 -1.08
N TYR A 41 -14.53 -1.29 0.12
CA TYR A 41 -15.15 -0.72 1.33
C TYR A 41 -15.13 0.82 1.32
N LEU A 42 -14.11 1.45 0.73
CA LEU A 42 -14.08 2.90 0.56
C LEU A 42 -15.17 3.39 -0.40
N ILE A 43 -15.48 2.61 -1.44
CA ILE A 43 -16.57 2.88 -2.36
C ILE A 43 -17.92 2.71 -1.67
N TYR A 44 -18.08 1.67 -0.86
CA TYR A 44 -19.30 1.44 -0.08
C TYR A 44 -19.56 2.57 0.92
N ASP A 45 -18.53 3.04 1.62
CA ASP A 45 -18.61 4.19 2.53
C ASP A 45 -19.05 5.47 1.79
N TYR A 46 -18.50 5.72 0.60
CA TYR A 46 -18.95 6.81 -0.27
C TYR A 46 -20.42 6.67 -0.66
N LEU A 47 -20.86 5.48 -1.07
CA LEU A 47 -22.26 5.22 -1.45
C LEU A 47 -23.24 5.32 -0.29
N ALA A 48 -22.82 5.03 0.94
CA ALA A 48 -23.66 5.14 2.13
C ALA A 48 -24.11 6.59 2.43
N SER A 49 -23.45 7.59 1.84
CA SER A 49 -23.88 9.00 1.91
C SER A 49 -25.03 9.37 0.95
N PHE A 50 -25.45 8.44 0.08
CA PHE A 50 -26.52 8.63 -0.90
C PHE A 50 -27.73 7.75 -0.58
N ASN A 51 -28.91 8.13 -1.10
CA ASN A 51 -30.06 7.23 -1.04
C ASN A 51 -29.82 6.03 -1.98
N THR A 52 -30.32 4.86 -1.61
CA THR A 52 -30.16 3.63 -2.41
C THR A 52 -30.66 3.74 -3.85
N LYS A 53 -31.66 4.60 -4.09
CA LYS A 53 -32.20 4.88 -5.44
C LYS A 53 -31.34 5.86 -6.26
N ASP A 54 -30.40 6.57 -5.63
CA ASP A 54 -29.58 7.57 -6.32
C ASP A 54 -28.34 6.95 -6.98
N TYR A 55 -28.02 5.68 -6.72
CA TYR A 55 -26.80 5.05 -7.23
C TYR A 55 -27.03 3.67 -7.85
N ILE A 56 -26.09 3.24 -8.69
CA ILE A 56 -25.96 1.85 -9.12
C ILE A 56 -24.51 1.40 -8.96
N TYR A 57 -24.33 0.21 -8.39
CA TYR A 57 -23.02 -0.41 -8.19
C TYR A 57 -22.89 -1.65 -9.06
N ILE A 58 -21.89 -1.68 -9.93
CA ILE A 58 -21.66 -2.79 -10.86
C ILE A 58 -20.23 -3.32 -10.65
N ASP A 59 -20.11 -4.57 -10.20
CA ASP A 59 -18.83 -5.28 -10.16
C ASP A 59 -18.68 -6.18 -11.39
N PHE A 60 -17.69 -5.89 -12.23
CA PHE A 60 -17.38 -6.64 -13.44
C PHE A 60 -16.69 -8.00 -13.18
N LYS A 61 -16.33 -8.29 -11.92
CA LYS A 61 -15.88 -9.62 -11.50
C LYS A 61 -16.99 -10.48 -10.91
N ASP A 62 -18.21 -9.95 -10.74
CA ASP A 62 -19.35 -10.76 -10.37
C ASP A 62 -19.78 -11.60 -11.59
N PHE A 63 -19.55 -12.91 -11.51
CA PHE A 63 -19.84 -13.85 -12.60
C PHE A 63 -21.34 -13.97 -12.93
N ARG A 64 -22.22 -13.38 -12.12
CA ARG A 64 -23.67 -13.33 -12.36
C ARG A 64 -24.08 -12.18 -13.27
N ASN A 65 -23.22 -11.17 -13.43
CA ASN A 65 -23.50 -10.00 -14.24
C ASN A 65 -23.31 -10.29 -15.74
N ASP A 66 -24.33 -10.00 -16.54
CA ASP A 66 -24.26 -10.08 -18.00
C ASP A 66 -23.64 -8.80 -18.58
N LEU A 67 -22.40 -8.91 -19.07
CA LEU A 67 -21.64 -7.78 -19.60
C LEU A 67 -22.26 -7.17 -20.86
N GLU A 68 -22.82 -7.99 -21.75
CA GLU A 68 -23.43 -7.49 -22.99
C GLU A 68 -24.76 -6.80 -22.70
N GLU A 69 -25.53 -7.32 -21.73
CA GLU A 69 -26.73 -6.64 -21.23
C GLU A 69 -26.38 -5.26 -20.64
N ILE A 70 -25.40 -5.21 -19.73
CA ILE A 70 -24.98 -3.97 -19.07
C ILE A 70 -24.50 -2.96 -20.12
N LYS A 71 -23.62 -3.37 -21.02
CA LYS A 71 -23.09 -2.52 -22.09
C LYS A 71 -24.18 -1.92 -22.98
N THR A 72 -25.22 -2.69 -23.27
CA THR A 72 -26.32 -2.28 -24.16
C THR A 72 -27.30 -1.34 -23.46
N HIS A 73 -27.63 -1.60 -22.19
CA HIS A 73 -28.77 -0.98 -21.53
C HIS A 73 -28.42 0.03 -20.43
N LEU A 74 -27.17 0.10 -19.96
CA LEU A 74 -26.78 0.92 -18.81
C LEU A 74 -27.11 2.42 -18.99
N ALA A 75 -26.86 2.98 -20.16
CA ALA A 75 -27.12 4.40 -20.41
C ALA A 75 -28.61 4.75 -20.33
N GLU A 76 -29.47 3.90 -20.88
CA GLU A 76 -30.93 4.05 -20.82
C GLU A 76 -31.42 3.88 -19.37
N PHE A 77 -30.90 2.87 -18.67
CA PHE A 77 -31.28 2.56 -17.30
C PHE A 77 -30.95 3.70 -16.32
N ILE A 78 -29.79 4.35 -16.48
CA ILE A 78 -29.38 5.54 -15.71
C ILE A 78 -30.38 6.68 -15.89
N LEU A 79 -30.80 6.94 -17.13
CA LEU A 79 -31.76 8.00 -17.45
C LEU A 79 -33.15 7.70 -16.89
N GLN A 80 -33.64 6.47 -17.07
CA GLN A 80 -34.97 6.05 -16.62
C GLN A 80 -35.11 6.14 -15.09
N ASN A 81 -34.07 5.75 -14.35
CA ASN A 81 -34.09 5.74 -12.89
C ASN A 81 -33.52 7.01 -12.24
N SER A 82 -33.13 8.01 -13.05
CA SER A 82 -32.51 9.27 -12.57
C SER A 82 -31.29 9.05 -11.65
N ILE A 83 -30.44 8.09 -12.03
CA ILE A 83 -29.28 7.68 -11.24
C ILE A 83 -28.21 8.79 -11.25
N LYS A 84 -27.78 9.21 -10.05
CA LYS A 84 -26.79 10.28 -9.83
C LYS A 84 -25.36 9.77 -9.65
N VAL A 85 -25.21 8.52 -9.19
CA VAL A 85 -23.89 7.91 -8.95
C VAL A 85 -23.78 6.57 -9.65
N LEU A 86 -22.82 6.46 -10.55
CA LEU A 86 -22.45 5.21 -11.21
C LEU A 86 -21.13 4.70 -10.67
N VAL A 87 -21.12 3.48 -10.13
CA VAL A 87 -19.89 2.78 -9.77
C VAL A 87 -19.64 1.62 -10.73
N LEU A 88 -18.44 1.62 -11.33
CA LEU A 88 -17.93 0.56 -12.19
C LEU A 88 -16.68 -0.06 -11.55
N GLU A 89 -16.89 -1.10 -10.74
CA GLU A 89 -15.81 -1.81 -10.04
C GLU A 89 -15.20 -2.89 -10.94
N ASN A 90 -13.87 -2.97 -10.97
CA ASN A 90 -13.10 -3.89 -11.82
C ASN A 90 -13.37 -3.72 -13.34
N PHE A 91 -13.74 -2.50 -13.77
CA PHE A 91 -14.03 -2.22 -15.17
C PHE A 91 -12.79 -2.28 -16.06
N ASP A 92 -12.95 -2.91 -17.23
CA ASP A 92 -11.87 -3.15 -18.21
C ASP A 92 -11.90 -2.17 -19.40
N PHE A 93 -12.77 -1.16 -19.36
CA PHE A 93 -12.96 -0.19 -20.45
C PHE A 93 -13.46 -0.81 -21.76
N SER A 94 -14.18 -1.94 -21.67
CA SER A 94 -14.79 -2.63 -22.81
C SER A 94 -15.88 -1.83 -23.55
N PHE A 95 -16.36 -0.72 -22.97
CA PHE A 95 -17.32 0.19 -23.61
C PHE A 95 -17.16 1.64 -23.14
N LYS A 96 -17.84 2.56 -23.83
CA LYS A 96 -17.80 4.00 -23.53
C LYS A 96 -18.63 4.32 -22.28
N LEU A 97 -18.06 5.10 -21.37
CA LEU A 97 -18.75 5.54 -20.16
C LEU A 97 -20.06 6.30 -20.50
N PRO A 98 -21.19 5.94 -19.87
CA PRO A 98 -22.43 6.69 -20.00
C PRO A 98 -22.32 8.05 -19.28
N LYS A 99 -23.28 8.95 -19.52
CA LYS A 99 -23.37 10.21 -18.78
C LYS A 99 -24.01 9.95 -17.41
N CYS A 100 -23.36 10.41 -16.35
CA CYS A 100 -23.86 10.40 -14.98
C CYS A 100 -23.17 11.55 -14.22
N GLU A 101 -23.79 12.07 -13.16
CA GLU A 101 -23.24 13.19 -12.38
C GLU A 101 -21.94 12.78 -11.68
N ASN A 102 -21.95 11.61 -11.03
CA ASN A 102 -20.79 11.03 -10.38
C ASN A 102 -20.47 9.68 -11.02
N ILE A 103 -19.20 9.46 -11.35
CA ILE A 103 -18.70 8.20 -11.91
C ILE A 103 -17.48 7.78 -11.11
N ILE A 104 -17.60 6.67 -10.41
CA ILE A 104 -16.49 6.04 -9.69
C ILE A 104 -16.07 4.80 -10.44
N ILE A 105 -14.79 4.72 -10.79
CA ILE A 105 -14.21 3.55 -11.46
C ILE A 105 -13.15 2.98 -10.54
N SER A 106 -13.11 1.67 -10.37
CA SER A 106 -12.07 1.03 -9.56
C SER A 106 -11.20 0.05 -10.33
N GLY A 107 -9.92 -0.01 -9.98
CA GLY A 107 -8.96 -0.93 -10.59
C GLY A 107 -7.72 -1.19 -9.75
N HIS A 108 -6.73 -1.84 -10.36
CA HIS A 108 -5.49 -2.20 -9.69
C HIS A 108 -4.31 -1.30 -10.06
N ASN A 109 -4.21 -0.93 -11.33
CA ASN A 109 -3.07 -0.20 -11.86
C ASN A 109 -3.36 1.29 -11.89
N ASN A 110 -2.36 2.12 -11.64
CA ASN A 110 -2.44 3.56 -11.92
C ASN A 110 -2.57 3.75 -13.44
N ILE A 111 -3.68 4.33 -13.87
CA ILE A 111 -3.97 4.68 -15.26
C ILE A 111 -4.42 6.14 -15.30
N GLU A 112 -4.06 6.83 -16.38
CA GLU A 112 -4.56 8.18 -16.63
C GLU A 112 -5.92 8.09 -17.31
N LEU A 113 -6.93 8.67 -16.66
CA LEU A 113 -8.27 8.82 -17.22
C LEU A 113 -8.61 10.30 -17.32
N LYS A 114 -8.95 10.73 -18.54
CA LYS A 114 -9.28 12.13 -18.79
C LYS A 114 -10.51 12.53 -17.98
N GLU A 115 -10.44 13.67 -17.28
CA GLU A 115 -11.52 14.20 -16.41
C GLU A 115 -11.78 13.40 -15.13
N PHE A 116 -10.90 12.47 -14.75
CA PHE A 116 -11.00 11.74 -13.49
C PHE A 116 -9.85 12.11 -12.57
N ASP A 117 -10.17 12.34 -11.31
CA ASP A 117 -9.18 12.41 -10.26
C ASP A 117 -8.74 11.00 -9.87
N LYS A 118 -7.49 10.88 -9.43
CA LYS A 118 -6.90 9.59 -9.06
C LYS A 118 -6.79 9.48 -7.56
N LEU A 119 -7.30 8.38 -7.02
CA LEU A 119 -7.20 8.05 -5.60
C LEU A 119 -6.52 6.70 -5.42
N GLN A 120 -5.27 6.72 -4.95
CA GLN A 120 -4.58 5.50 -4.55
C GLN A 120 -5.00 5.10 -3.14
N VAL A 121 -5.61 3.93 -3.00
CA VAL A 121 -5.94 3.33 -1.70
C VAL A 121 -4.78 2.44 -1.27
N LYS A 122 -4.16 2.81 -0.16
CA LYS A 122 -3.08 2.05 0.48
C LYS A 122 -3.65 1.11 1.55
N ALA A 123 -2.84 0.15 1.96
CA ALA A 123 -3.13 -0.63 3.16
C ALA A 123 -3.11 0.28 4.40
N LEU A 124 -3.57 -0.24 5.54
CA LEU A 124 -3.73 0.57 6.75
C LEU A 124 -2.38 1.13 7.19
N ASP A 125 -2.34 2.40 7.55
CA ASP A 125 -1.24 2.85 8.41
C ASP A 125 -1.46 2.35 9.85
N PHE A 126 -0.52 2.63 10.74
CA PHE A 126 -0.65 2.11 12.11
C PHE A 126 -1.85 2.70 12.86
N GLU A 127 -2.21 3.96 12.62
CA GLU A 127 -3.36 4.59 13.28
C GLU A 127 -4.68 4.01 12.77
N GLU A 128 -4.83 3.88 11.46
CA GLU A 128 -5.97 3.18 10.86
C GLU A 128 -6.03 1.72 11.35
N TYR A 129 -4.89 1.05 11.48
CA TYR A 129 -4.83 -0.32 12.01
C TYR A 129 -5.38 -0.43 13.44
N LEU A 130 -5.09 0.55 14.31
CA LEU A 130 -5.62 0.58 15.67
C LEU A 130 -7.15 0.71 15.69
N LEU A 131 -7.75 1.40 14.71
CA LEU A 131 -9.21 1.47 14.56
C LEU A 131 -9.83 0.13 14.15
N HIS A 132 -9.09 -0.64 13.34
CA HIS A 132 -9.53 -1.96 12.88
C HIS A 132 -9.33 -3.07 13.92
N GLU A 133 -8.33 -2.95 14.80
CA GLU A 133 -7.98 -3.95 15.80
C GLU A 133 -8.76 -3.71 17.10
N ASN A 134 -9.72 -4.58 17.38
CA ASN A 134 -10.62 -4.45 18.53
C ASN A 134 -10.32 -5.43 19.67
N ARG A 135 -9.30 -6.31 19.54
CA ARG A 135 -9.01 -7.35 20.55
C ARG A 135 -7.94 -6.96 21.55
N PHE A 136 -7.02 -6.07 21.20
CA PHE A 136 -5.91 -5.69 22.07
C PHE A 136 -6.21 -4.41 22.83
N HIS A 137 -5.90 -4.41 24.13
CA HIS A 137 -6.14 -3.27 25.01
C HIS A 137 -4.96 -2.28 25.04
N THR A 138 -3.79 -2.67 24.52
CA THR A 138 -2.59 -1.81 24.50
C THR A 138 -2.01 -1.64 23.11
N ALA A 139 -1.51 -0.43 22.83
CA ALA A 139 -0.85 -0.12 21.56
C ALA A 139 0.37 -1.03 21.30
N THR A 140 1.08 -1.47 22.34
CA THR A 140 2.22 -2.39 22.20
C THR A 140 1.80 -3.79 21.74
N GLN A 141 0.66 -4.32 22.23
CA GLN A 141 0.13 -5.60 21.77
C GLN A 141 -0.35 -5.51 20.32
N ALA A 142 -1.09 -4.45 19.99
CA ALA A 142 -1.52 -4.18 18.62
C ALA A 142 -0.32 -4.04 17.68
N PHE A 143 0.74 -3.35 18.12
CA PHE A 143 1.99 -3.21 17.39
C PHE A 143 2.69 -4.54 17.12
N ASN A 144 2.78 -5.44 18.10
CA ASN A 144 3.37 -6.76 17.88
C ASN A 144 2.60 -7.55 16.81
N ASN A 145 1.27 -7.47 16.81
CA ASN A 145 0.42 -8.11 15.81
C ASN A 145 0.56 -7.45 14.43
N PHE A 146 0.62 -6.11 14.38
CA PHE A 146 0.86 -5.34 13.17
C PHE A 146 2.21 -5.67 12.54
N LEU A 147 3.28 -5.72 13.34
CA LEU A 147 4.63 -6.06 12.89
C LEU A 147 4.69 -7.49 12.33
N LYS A 148 3.99 -8.44 12.96
CA LYS A 148 4.00 -9.87 12.57
C LYS A 148 3.13 -10.17 11.35
N TYR A 149 1.94 -9.57 11.25
CA TYR A 149 0.93 -9.95 10.27
C TYR A 149 0.60 -8.86 9.24
N GLY A 150 1.20 -7.69 9.38
CA GLY A 150 1.08 -6.63 8.41
C GLY A 150 -0.13 -5.74 8.64
N ASN A 151 -0.50 -5.06 7.57
CA ASN A 151 -1.36 -3.88 7.58
C ASN A 151 -2.67 -4.06 6.77
N MET A 152 -3.08 -5.30 6.52
CA MET A 152 -4.26 -5.58 5.70
C MET A 152 -5.55 -5.55 6.53
N PRO A 153 -6.57 -4.76 6.15
CA PRO A 153 -7.85 -4.69 6.86
C PRO A 153 -8.48 -6.08 7.08
N GLY A 154 -8.49 -6.91 6.03
CA GLY A 154 -9.08 -8.25 6.06
C GLY A 154 -8.26 -9.31 6.78
N VAL A 155 -7.10 -8.96 7.36
CA VAL A 155 -6.25 -9.86 8.15
C VAL A 155 -6.27 -9.52 9.64
N VAL A 156 -6.53 -8.24 9.99
CA VAL A 156 -6.45 -7.72 11.36
C VAL A 156 -7.16 -8.65 12.33
N ASN A 157 -8.47 -8.85 12.18
CA ASN A 157 -9.29 -9.60 13.14
C ASN A 157 -9.39 -11.12 12.89
N LEU A 158 -8.58 -11.67 11.98
CA LEU A 158 -8.53 -13.13 11.81
C LEU A 158 -7.87 -13.81 13.01
N GLU A 159 -8.26 -15.06 13.25
CA GLU A 159 -7.55 -15.94 14.19
C GLU A 159 -6.09 -16.15 13.79
N GLU A 160 -5.18 -16.21 14.76
CA GLU A 160 -3.73 -16.20 14.52
C GLU A 160 -3.29 -17.31 13.55
N HIS A 161 -3.84 -18.52 13.72
CA HIS A 161 -3.54 -19.68 12.89
C HIS A 161 -3.96 -19.53 11.42
N ASN A 162 -4.87 -18.61 11.10
CA ASN A 162 -5.34 -18.36 9.74
C ASN A 162 -4.59 -17.22 9.04
N LYS A 163 -3.91 -16.34 9.79
CA LYS A 163 -3.31 -15.11 9.23
C LYS A 163 -2.22 -15.40 8.20
N GLU A 164 -1.30 -16.33 8.48
CA GLU A 164 -0.21 -16.65 7.56
C GLU A 164 -0.73 -17.23 6.24
N ARG A 165 -1.64 -18.21 6.33
CA ARG A 165 -2.33 -18.78 5.17
C ARG A 165 -3.04 -17.67 4.38
N ARG A 166 -3.72 -16.75 5.07
CA ARG A 166 -4.41 -15.65 4.42
C ARG A 166 -3.45 -14.72 3.67
N LEU A 167 -2.29 -14.39 4.24
CA LEU A 167 -1.26 -13.60 3.54
C LEU A 167 -0.80 -14.31 2.26
N GLN A 168 -0.60 -15.63 2.29
CA GLN A 168 -0.22 -16.40 1.09
C GLN A 168 -1.34 -16.47 0.04
N GLU A 169 -2.59 -16.63 0.46
CA GLU A 169 -3.75 -16.55 -0.44
C GLU A 169 -3.83 -15.19 -1.11
N ILE A 170 -3.67 -14.13 -0.32
CA ILE A 170 -3.61 -12.76 -0.80
C ILE A 170 -2.51 -12.64 -1.86
N LEU A 171 -1.28 -13.10 -1.58
CA LEU A 171 -0.17 -13.11 -2.54
C LEU A 171 -0.51 -13.80 -3.88
N ARG A 172 -1.25 -14.91 -3.83
CA ARG A 172 -1.69 -15.63 -5.03
C ARG A 172 -2.78 -14.90 -5.82
N LEU A 173 -3.61 -14.07 -5.16
CA LEU A 173 -4.58 -13.24 -5.87
C LEU A 173 -3.91 -12.22 -6.81
N TYR A 174 -2.65 -11.82 -6.55
CA TYR A 174 -1.87 -10.95 -7.46
C TYR A 174 -1.18 -11.72 -8.58
N ALA A 175 -0.90 -13.00 -8.34
CA ALA A 175 -0.18 -13.83 -9.27
C ALA A 175 -1.13 -14.40 -10.33
N LYS A 176 -1.14 -13.80 -11.53
CA LYS A 176 -1.91 -14.32 -12.67
C LYS A 176 -1.57 -15.78 -12.98
N ASP A 177 -0.31 -16.12 -12.79
CA ASP A 177 0.25 -17.45 -13.01
C ASP A 177 1.47 -17.66 -12.08
N SER A 178 2.06 -18.85 -12.15
CA SER A 178 3.25 -19.19 -11.37
C SER A 178 4.46 -18.29 -11.66
N THR A 179 4.57 -17.73 -12.87
CA THR A 179 5.66 -16.82 -13.22
C THR A 179 5.52 -15.50 -12.48
N TYR A 180 4.31 -14.91 -12.45
CA TYR A 180 4.02 -13.70 -11.68
C TYR A 180 4.31 -13.91 -10.19
N GLU A 181 3.93 -15.06 -9.64
CA GLU A 181 4.20 -15.41 -8.24
C GLU A 181 5.71 -15.42 -7.94
N GLN A 182 6.51 -16.06 -8.80
CA GLN A 182 7.95 -16.16 -8.60
C GLN A 182 8.67 -14.81 -8.74
N ILE A 183 8.21 -13.95 -9.67
CA ILE A 183 8.73 -12.58 -9.78
C ILE A 183 8.44 -11.81 -8.49
N LEU A 184 7.21 -11.87 -7.99
CA LEU A 184 6.81 -11.18 -6.76
C LEU A 184 7.62 -11.69 -5.56
N LYS A 185 7.79 -13.01 -5.42
CA LYS A 185 8.62 -13.62 -4.38
C LYS A 185 10.07 -13.14 -4.43
N VAL A 186 10.69 -13.08 -5.60
CA VAL A 186 12.07 -12.58 -5.72
C VAL A 186 12.17 -11.11 -5.33
N LEU A 187 11.18 -10.27 -5.63
CA LEU A 187 11.17 -8.88 -5.15
C LEU A 187 11.07 -8.83 -3.62
N PHE A 188 10.12 -9.58 -3.04
CA PHE A 188 9.87 -9.55 -1.60
C PHE A 188 11.00 -10.16 -0.76
N LEU A 189 11.69 -11.18 -1.26
CA LEU A 189 12.91 -11.73 -0.63
C LEU A 189 14.07 -10.71 -0.54
N ASN A 190 13.98 -9.61 -1.28
CA ASN A 190 14.98 -8.57 -1.38
C ASN A 190 14.46 -7.19 -0.93
N ILE A 191 13.45 -7.13 -0.05
CA ILE A 191 13.06 -5.86 0.58
C ILE A 191 14.22 -5.22 1.34
N ASP A 192 14.29 -3.89 1.33
CA ASP A 192 15.37 -3.05 1.88
C ASP A 192 16.79 -3.33 1.30
N GLU A 193 16.92 -4.21 0.31
CA GLU A 193 18.20 -4.50 -0.35
C GLU A 193 18.49 -3.51 -1.51
N LYS A 194 19.76 -3.20 -1.72
CA LYS A 194 20.23 -2.44 -2.89
C LYS A 194 20.56 -3.39 -4.05
N LYS A 195 19.53 -3.97 -4.68
CA LYS A 195 19.68 -4.85 -5.86
C LYS A 195 19.02 -4.28 -7.10
N SER A 196 19.75 -4.27 -8.21
CA SER A 196 19.20 -3.85 -9.49
C SER A 196 18.23 -4.89 -10.05
N LEU A 197 17.27 -4.46 -10.86
CA LEU A 197 16.35 -5.37 -11.55
C LEU A 197 17.08 -6.42 -12.40
N PHE A 198 18.25 -6.09 -12.94
CA PHE A 198 19.07 -7.05 -13.68
C PHE A 198 19.65 -8.15 -12.78
N GLN A 199 20.09 -7.80 -11.57
CA GLN A 199 20.55 -8.78 -10.59
C GLN A 199 19.40 -9.71 -10.16
N LEU A 200 18.21 -9.16 -9.88
CA LEU A 200 17.03 -9.95 -9.51
C LEU A 200 16.58 -10.88 -10.64
N PHE A 201 16.57 -10.39 -11.89
CA PHE A 201 16.32 -11.19 -13.07
C PHE A 201 17.31 -12.36 -13.18
N ASN A 202 18.62 -12.09 -12.98
CA ASN A 202 19.65 -13.13 -13.02
C ASN A 202 19.53 -14.14 -11.89
N THR A 203 19.03 -13.75 -10.72
CA THR A 203 18.68 -14.70 -9.66
C THR A 203 17.49 -15.57 -10.09
N LEU A 204 16.41 -14.95 -10.58
CA LEU A 204 15.19 -15.67 -10.93
C LEU A 204 15.37 -16.64 -12.11
N LYS A 205 16.13 -16.25 -13.14
CA LYS A 205 16.34 -17.08 -14.36
C LYS A 205 17.05 -18.41 -14.07
N ASN A 206 17.75 -18.51 -12.95
CA ASN A 206 18.41 -19.76 -12.53
C ASN A 206 17.40 -20.78 -11.98
N HIS A 207 16.19 -20.35 -11.62
CA HIS A 207 15.15 -21.20 -11.05
C HIS A 207 13.99 -21.45 -12.02
N ILE A 208 13.71 -20.51 -12.93
CA ILE A 208 12.62 -20.64 -13.91
C ILE A 208 13.04 -20.12 -15.29
N LYS A 209 12.41 -20.66 -16.35
CA LYS A 209 12.56 -20.13 -17.71
C LYS A 209 11.73 -18.86 -17.86
N ILE A 210 12.39 -17.70 -17.96
CA ILE A 210 11.75 -16.39 -18.14
C ILE A 210 12.60 -15.48 -19.01
N SER A 211 11.97 -14.70 -19.90
CA SER A 211 12.66 -13.68 -20.69
C SER A 211 12.86 -12.39 -19.87
N LYS A 212 13.87 -11.61 -20.24
CA LYS A 212 14.11 -10.29 -19.64
C LYS A 212 12.87 -9.41 -19.78
N ASP A 213 12.31 -9.30 -20.98
CA ASP A 213 11.17 -8.41 -21.24
C ASP A 213 9.94 -8.75 -20.39
N LYS A 214 9.64 -10.05 -20.24
CA LYS A 214 8.52 -10.50 -19.38
C LYS A 214 8.74 -10.14 -17.92
N PHE A 215 9.97 -10.30 -17.40
CA PHE A 215 10.31 -9.90 -16.03
C PHE A 215 10.08 -8.41 -15.81
N TYR A 216 10.68 -7.56 -16.65
CA TYR A 216 10.60 -6.10 -16.49
C TYR A 216 9.17 -5.57 -16.69
N ALA A 217 8.42 -6.10 -17.66
CA ALA A 217 7.02 -5.72 -17.86
C ALA A 217 6.14 -6.07 -16.64
N THR A 218 6.40 -7.22 -16.01
CA THR A 218 5.68 -7.65 -14.81
C THR A 218 6.04 -6.80 -13.60
N VAL A 219 7.33 -6.52 -13.39
CA VAL A 219 7.78 -5.61 -12.33
C VAL A 219 7.16 -4.21 -12.48
N LYS A 220 7.11 -3.67 -13.71
CA LYS A 220 6.47 -2.38 -13.98
C LYS A 220 4.97 -2.41 -13.63
N THR A 221 4.29 -3.53 -13.86
CA THR A 221 2.88 -3.69 -13.46
C THR A 221 2.75 -3.68 -11.93
N PHE A 222 3.66 -4.32 -11.21
CA PHE A 222 3.67 -4.33 -9.74
C PHE A 222 3.97 -2.95 -9.15
N GLU A 223 4.91 -2.21 -9.72
CA GLU A 223 5.19 -0.82 -9.33
C GLU A 223 3.97 0.07 -9.59
N ASN A 224 3.38 -0.04 -10.78
CA ASN A 224 2.24 0.79 -11.19
C ASN A 224 0.96 0.54 -10.36
N SER A 225 0.84 -0.63 -9.73
CA SER A 225 -0.29 -0.97 -8.85
C SER A 225 -0.03 -0.66 -7.37
N GLY A 226 1.19 -0.20 -7.03
CA GLY A 226 1.60 0.00 -5.65
C GLY A 226 1.78 -1.32 -4.89
N LEU A 227 2.10 -2.43 -5.57
CA LEU A 227 2.47 -3.69 -4.91
C LEU A 227 3.93 -3.70 -4.47
N VAL A 228 4.77 -3.03 -5.24
CA VAL A 228 6.21 -2.94 -4.99
C VAL A 228 6.61 -1.48 -5.16
N TYR A 229 7.44 -1.00 -4.26
CA TYR A 229 7.99 0.35 -4.31
C TYR A 229 9.48 0.28 -4.55
N PHE A 230 9.99 1.24 -5.33
CA PHE A 230 11.41 1.39 -5.60
C PHE A 230 11.89 2.75 -5.10
N LEU A 231 12.47 2.76 -3.90
CA LEU A 231 12.96 3.98 -3.24
C LEU A 231 14.26 4.45 -3.88
N PRO A 232 14.29 5.65 -4.49
CA PRO A 232 15.47 6.19 -5.12
C PRO A 232 16.51 6.67 -4.10
N LYS A 233 17.77 6.77 -4.55
CA LYS A 233 18.81 7.47 -3.81
C LYS A 233 18.70 8.96 -4.06
N TYR A 234 18.86 9.77 -3.02
CA TYR A 234 18.78 11.23 -3.17
C TYR A 234 19.82 11.75 -4.17
N ASN A 235 19.37 12.60 -5.11
CA ASN A 235 20.18 13.19 -6.19
C ASN A 235 21.03 12.22 -7.01
N GLN A 236 20.67 10.93 -7.06
CA GLN A 236 21.41 9.91 -7.82
C GLN A 236 20.43 8.96 -8.54
N GLU A 237 19.77 9.45 -9.59
CA GLU A 237 18.74 8.71 -10.33
C GLU A 237 19.21 7.35 -10.90
N LYS A 238 20.49 7.26 -11.28
CA LYS A 238 21.10 6.04 -11.81
C LYS A 238 21.50 5.03 -10.72
N ALA A 239 21.48 5.43 -9.45
CA ALA A 239 21.81 4.53 -8.36
C ALA A 239 20.75 3.44 -8.22
N VAL A 240 21.17 2.29 -7.67
CA VAL A 240 20.26 1.18 -7.40
C VAL A 240 19.20 1.62 -6.39
N LYS A 241 17.94 1.41 -6.72
CA LYS A 241 16.81 1.70 -5.81
C LYS A 241 16.68 0.61 -4.74
N LYS A 242 16.22 0.96 -3.54
CA LYS A 242 15.80 -0.04 -2.54
C LYS A 242 14.38 -0.51 -2.86
N ILE A 243 14.07 -1.76 -2.51
CA ILE A 243 12.78 -2.39 -2.83
C ILE A 243 11.94 -2.49 -1.56
N TYR A 244 10.65 -2.18 -1.64
CA TYR A 244 9.72 -2.38 -0.54
C TYR A 244 8.41 -3.02 -1.03
N SER A 245 7.80 -3.85 -0.20
CA SER A 245 6.46 -4.39 -0.41
C SER A 245 5.41 -3.48 0.23
N TYR A 246 4.20 -3.45 -0.32
CA TYR A 246 3.05 -2.72 0.24
C TYR A 246 2.51 -3.28 1.58
N ASN A 247 3.06 -4.41 2.03
CA ASN A 247 2.84 -4.99 3.34
C ASN A 247 4.13 -5.66 3.80
N HIS A 248 4.64 -5.22 4.94
CA HIS A 248 5.91 -5.67 5.51
C HIS A 248 5.91 -7.12 5.98
N ALA A 249 4.75 -7.73 6.23
CA ALA A 249 4.66 -9.12 6.69
C ALA A 249 4.80 -10.18 5.58
N PHE A 250 4.81 -9.78 4.30
CA PHE A 250 4.90 -10.77 3.22
C PHE A 250 6.21 -11.54 3.17
N LEU A 251 7.31 -10.97 3.65
CA LEU A 251 8.59 -11.67 3.64
C LEU A 251 8.52 -12.94 4.50
N ASN A 252 8.06 -12.81 5.75
CA ASN A 252 7.80 -13.96 6.63
C ASN A 252 6.77 -14.94 6.06
N ALA A 253 5.77 -14.46 5.31
CA ALA A 253 4.76 -15.33 4.69
C ALA A 253 5.31 -16.19 3.54
N ILE A 254 6.46 -15.83 2.94
CA ILE A 254 7.06 -16.55 1.80
C ILE A 254 8.43 -17.18 2.10
N SER A 255 9.00 -16.90 3.27
CA SER A 255 10.34 -17.33 3.64
C SER A 255 10.43 -17.68 5.11
N HIS A 256 11.12 -18.78 5.40
CA HIS A 256 11.54 -19.11 6.77
C HIS A 256 12.80 -18.33 7.20
N SER A 257 13.44 -17.59 6.29
CA SER A 257 14.63 -16.79 6.60
C SER A 257 14.23 -15.51 7.33
N LYS A 258 14.72 -15.35 8.57
CA LYS A 258 14.44 -14.15 9.37
C LYS A 258 15.30 -12.99 8.89
N LYS A 259 14.69 -12.03 8.18
CA LYS A 259 15.28 -10.72 7.87
C LYS A 259 14.53 -9.60 8.58
N PHE A 260 14.40 -9.73 9.89
CA PHE A 260 13.60 -8.83 10.73
C PHE A 260 13.93 -7.34 10.53
N LYS A 261 15.21 -6.99 10.39
CA LYS A 261 15.61 -5.61 10.12
C LYS A 261 14.96 -5.07 8.85
N ASN A 262 15.02 -5.83 7.75
CA ASN A 262 14.46 -5.42 6.46
C ASN A 262 12.94 -5.26 6.53
N GLU A 263 12.25 -6.15 7.25
CA GLU A 263 10.79 -6.08 7.49
C GLU A 263 10.41 -4.83 8.27
N PHE A 264 11.16 -4.57 9.35
CA PHE A 264 10.95 -3.39 10.16
C PHE A 264 11.22 -2.10 9.36
N THR A 265 12.30 -2.04 8.58
CA THR A 265 12.55 -0.90 7.67
C THR A 265 11.41 -0.73 6.65
N ASN A 266 10.88 -1.84 6.10
CA ASN A 266 9.74 -1.79 5.19
C ASN A 266 8.49 -1.24 5.88
N MET A 267 8.24 -1.61 7.13
CA MET A 267 7.11 -1.09 7.91
C MET A 267 7.24 0.43 8.12
N VAL A 268 8.43 0.91 8.48
CA VAL A 268 8.72 2.35 8.60
C VAL A 268 8.52 3.07 7.27
N PHE A 269 9.00 2.50 6.16
CA PHE A 269 8.76 3.04 4.82
C PHE A 269 7.27 3.23 4.53
N LEU A 270 6.45 2.20 4.80
CA LEU A 270 5.00 2.27 4.54
C LEU A 270 4.32 3.34 5.39
N GLN A 271 4.75 3.55 6.63
CA GLN A 271 4.23 4.63 7.46
C GLN A 271 4.60 6.01 6.90
N LEU A 272 5.83 6.18 6.39
CA LEU A 272 6.26 7.44 5.77
C LEU A 272 5.51 7.74 4.46
N GLU A 273 5.34 6.73 3.62
CA GLU A 273 4.78 6.89 2.28
C GLU A 273 3.32 7.34 2.28
N VAL A 274 2.62 7.27 3.42
CA VAL A 274 1.29 7.89 3.60
C VAL A 274 1.34 9.41 3.60
N ASN A 275 2.37 10.00 4.22
CA ASN A 275 2.45 11.44 4.46
C ASN A 275 3.44 12.16 3.53
N PHE A 276 4.33 11.41 2.88
CA PHE A 276 5.41 11.97 2.08
C PHE A 276 5.48 11.36 0.69
N GLU A 277 5.40 12.21 -0.33
CA GLU A 277 5.59 11.80 -1.72
C GLU A 277 7.07 11.59 -2.06
N ASN A 278 7.94 12.47 -1.54
CA ASN A 278 9.35 12.54 -1.89
C ASN A 278 10.23 11.96 -0.79
N ILE A 279 10.38 10.63 -0.80
CA ILE A 279 11.23 9.88 0.12
C ILE A 279 12.45 9.35 -0.65
N PHE A 280 13.63 9.49 -0.07
CA PHE A 280 14.87 8.99 -0.63
C PHE A 280 15.68 8.23 0.41
N TYR A 281 16.65 7.43 -0.01
CA TYR A 281 17.70 6.97 0.90
C TYR A 281 19.01 7.73 0.65
N LEU A 282 19.88 7.77 1.67
CA LEU A 282 21.25 8.25 1.58
C LEU A 282 22.23 7.13 1.95
N ASP A 283 23.52 7.32 1.75
CA ASP A 283 24.50 6.36 2.24
C ASP A 283 24.49 6.36 3.77
N ASN A 284 24.12 5.21 4.35
CA ASN A 284 23.98 4.95 5.80
C ASN A 284 22.71 5.49 6.47
N ILE A 285 21.81 6.15 5.74
CA ILE A 285 20.50 6.58 6.25
C ILE A 285 19.40 5.85 5.48
N ASP A 286 18.40 5.36 6.21
CA ASP A 286 17.33 4.58 5.60
C ASP A 286 16.36 5.47 4.83
N PHE A 287 15.94 6.59 5.41
CA PHE A 287 15.06 7.56 4.76
C PHE A 287 15.48 9.01 4.99
N PHE A 288 15.35 9.81 3.94
CA PHE A 288 15.56 11.24 3.91
C PHE A 288 14.37 11.89 3.21
N ILE A 289 13.80 12.91 3.86
CA ILE A 289 12.66 13.68 3.37
C ILE A 289 13.15 15.12 3.14
N PRO A 290 13.51 15.47 1.89
CA PRO A 290 14.17 16.75 1.59
C PRO A 290 13.29 17.95 1.89
N SER A 291 11.97 17.83 1.69
CA SER A 291 11.02 18.94 1.94
C SER A 291 10.99 19.39 3.40
N GLN A 292 11.41 18.53 4.33
CA GLN A 292 11.41 18.81 5.76
C GLN A 292 12.81 18.78 6.38
N ASN A 293 13.87 18.53 5.59
CA ASN A 293 15.23 18.31 6.10
C ASN A 293 15.29 17.24 7.20
N TYR A 294 14.53 16.16 7.01
CA TYR A 294 14.25 15.17 8.05
C TYR A 294 14.91 13.82 7.70
N LEU A 295 15.71 13.28 8.63
CA LEU A 295 16.34 11.97 8.53
C LEU A 295 15.67 10.95 9.43
N ILE A 296 15.51 9.73 8.92
CA ILE A 296 14.95 8.61 9.66
C ILE A 296 15.88 7.39 9.53
N LEU A 297 16.22 6.79 10.66
CA LEU A 297 16.94 5.51 10.71
C LEU A 297 16.04 4.44 11.31
N SER A 298 16.01 3.27 10.66
CA SER A 298 15.30 2.09 11.17
C SER A 298 16.27 1.19 11.92
N ILE A 299 16.29 1.31 13.26
CA ILE A 299 17.17 0.54 14.13
C ILE A 299 16.30 -0.22 15.14
N PRO A 300 15.79 -1.41 14.77
CA PRO A 300 14.79 -2.11 15.58
C PRO A 300 15.25 -2.37 17.02
N PHE A 301 16.52 -2.75 17.18
CA PHE A 301 17.16 -3.07 18.46
C PHE A 301 18.24 -2.04 18.82
N PHE A 302 17.87 -0.77 18.82
CA PHE A 302 18.76 0.29 19.26
C PHE A 302 19.22 0.03 20.71
N ASN A 303 20.49 0.31 20.99
CA ASN A 303 21.03 0.30 22.33
C ASN A 303 22.15 1.35 22.44
N PRO A 304 22.47 1.83 23.66
CA PRO A 304 23.47 2.89 23.86
C PRO A 304 24.86 2.61 23.28
N LEU A 305 25.25 1.34 23.13
CA LEU A 305 26.56 0.98 22.55
C LEU A 305 26.65 1.32 21.06
N LEU A 306 25.51 1.40 20.36
CA LEU A 306 25.45 1.75 18.94
C LEU A 306 25.59 3.25 18.68
N LYS A 307 25.41 4.11 19.70
CA LYS A 307 25.38 5.57 19.56
C LYS A 307 26.58 6.12 18.81
N LYS A 308 27.80 5.73 19.20
CA LYS A 308 29.04 6.20 18.55
C LYS A 308 29.05 5.85 17.05
N GLY A 309 28.56 4.67 16.69
CA GLY A 309 28.48 4.22 15.29
C GLY A 309 27.43 5.01 14.50
N VAL A 310 26.27 5.26 15.09
CA VAL A 310 25.19 6.06 14.50
C VAL A 310 25.64 7.52 14.33
N GLN A 311 26.25 8.11 15.35
CA GLN A 311 26.78 9.47 15.29
C GLN A 311 27.83 9.63 14.19
N LYS A 312 28.73 8.64 14.01
CA LYS A 312 29.70 8.66 12.91
C LYS A 312 29.03 8.66 11.52
N LYS A 313 27.91 7.94 11.36
CA LYS A 313 27.15 7.91 10.10
C LYS A 313 26.43 9.23 9.87
N LEU A 314 25.72 9.73 10.88
CA LEU A 314 25.01 11.00 10.83
C LEU A 314 25.96 12.17 10.53
N ASN A 315 27.10 12.26 11.21
CA ASN A 315 28.10 13.31 10.99
C ASN A 315 28.65 13.37 9.55
N LYS A 316 28.56 12.31 8.75
CA LYS A 316 28.91 12.38 7.32
C LYS A 316 27.83 13.12 6.54
N VAL A 317 26.57 12.79 6.82
CA VAL A 317 25.40 13.38 6.16
C VAL A 317 25.21 14.83 6.56
N LEU A 318 25.38 15.16 7.85
CA LEU A 318 25.27 16.52 8.38
C LEU A 318 26.30 17.51 7.82
N LYS A 319 27.37 17.02 7.18
CA LYS A 319 28.34 17.89 6.47
C LYS A 319 27.87 18.29 5.09
N GLU A 320 27.00 17.49 4.49
CA GLU A 320 26.57 17.63 3.10
C GLU A 320 25.14 18.19 3.00
N HIS A 321 24.36 18.06 4.07
CA HIS A 321 22.95 18.44 4.10
C HIS A 321 22.60 19.20 5.37
N THR A 322 21.78 20.24 5.23
CA THR A 322 21.14 20.91 6.36
C THR A 322 20.01 20.03 6.86
N ILE A 323 20.07 19.59 8.12
CA ILE A 323 19.09 18.70 8.75
C ILE A 323 18.46 19.40 9.95
N SER A 324 17.14 19.34 10.04
CA SER A 324 16.34 19.96 11.12
C SER A 324 15.88 18.95 12.16
N LYS A 325 15.65 17.70 11.75
CA LYS A 325 15.07 16.64 12.58
C LYS A 325 15.71 15.29 12.26
N ILE A 326 15.95 14.47 13.29
CA ILE A 326 16.48 13.11 13.15
C ILE A 326 15.72 12.17 14.07
N ASP A 327 15.07 11.16 13.49
CA ASP A 327 14.38 10.13 14.25
C ASP A 327 15.07 8.77 14.06
N ILE A 328 15.23 8.04 15.15
CA ILE A 328 15.65 6.64 15.15
C ILE A 328 14.47 5.81 15.62
N VAL A 329 13.84 5.11 14.69
CA VAL A 329 12.66 4.31 14.96
C VAL A 329 13.07 2.91 15.43
N THR A 330 12.52 2.47 16.56
CA THR A 330 12.87 1.21 17.22
C THR A 330 11.63 0.36 17.52
N VAL A 331 11.83 -0.87 18.02
CA VAL A 331 10.72 -1.74 18.45
C VAL A 331 10.16 -1.31 19.81
N GLY A 332 10.97 -0.69 20.68
CA GLY A 332 10.56 -0.44 22.06
C GLY A 332 11.53 0.37 22.92
N TYR A 333 12.67 0.81 22.37
CA TYR A 333 13.62 1.67 23.08
C TYR A 333 13.31 3.14 22.81
N ASN A 334 13.32 3.97 23.85
CA ASN A 334 13.19 5.41 23.75
C ASN A 334 14.39 6.11 24.41
N GLU A 335 14.82 7.22 23.81
CA GLU A 335 15.86 8.09 24.33
C GLU A 335 16.00 9.33 23.45
N ASN A 336 16.28 10.50 24.04
CA ASN A 336 16.67 11.68 23.28
C ASN A 336 18.13 12.02 23.54
N PHE A 337 18.86 12.43 22.50
CA PHE A 337 20.22 12.93 22.62
C PHE A 337 20.54 13.91 21.49
N PHE A 338 21.62 14.68 21.62
CA PHE A 338 22.00 15.68 20.63
C PHE A 338 23.21 15.27 19.80
N ILE A 339 23.20 15.64 18.51
CA ILE A 339 24.37 15.62 17.64
C ILE A 339 24.48 16.99 16.94
N ASN A 340 25.55 17.74 17.23
CA ASN A 340 25.80 19.06 16.65
C ASN A 340 24.58 19.98 16.76
N ASP A 341 24.01 20.06 17.98
CA ASP A 341 22.81 20.85 18.32
C ASP A 341 21.49 20.41 17.67
N ILE A 342 21.48 19.31 16.92
CA ILE A 342 20.26 18.68 16.40
C ILE A 342 19.80 17.61 17.38
N GLU A 343 18.55 17.69 17.81
CA GLU A 343 17.92 16.65 18.63
C GLU A 343 17.72 15.39 17.79
N VAL A 344 18.17 14.26 18.35
CA VAL A 344 17.93 12.92 17.84
C VAL A 344 16.93 12.24 18.76
N GLU A 345 15.74 11.98 18.24
CA GLU A 345 14.68 11.29 18.95
C GLU A 345 14.76 9.80 18.63
N VAL A 346 15.10 8.98 19.63
CA VAL A 346 14.97 7.52 19.55
C VAL A 346 13.61 7.17 20.12
N VAL A 347 12.76 6.56 19.30
CA VAL A 347 11.35 6.37 19.65
C VAL A 347 10.83 5.02 19.12
N PRO A 348 10.03 4.29 19.91
CA PRO A 348 9.33 3.09 19.44
C PRO A 348 8.38 3.41 18.28
N PHE A 349 8.30 2.53 17.30
CA PHE A 349 7.45 2.71 16.12
C PHE A 349 6.00 3.07 16.48
N PHE A 350 5.39 2.39 17.45
CA PHE A 350 3.99 2.61 17.80
C PHE A 350 3.72 3.98 18.43
N GLN A 351 4.73 4.64 19.00
CA GLN A 351 4.64 6.03 19.45
C GLN A 351 4.86 6.94 18.25
N TRP A 352 5.97 6.73 17.54
CA TRP A 352 6.36 7.53 16.37
C TRP A 352 5.30 7.59 15.25
N ALA A 353 4.58 6.49 15.02
CA ALA A 353 3.59 6.40 13.95
C ALA A 353 2.29 7.16 14.23
N VAL A 354 2.06 7.58 15.48
CA VAL A 354 0.87 8.34 15.92
C VAL A 354 1.24 9.74 16.45
N SER A 355 2.51 10.13 16.34
CA SER A 355 3.04 11.42 16.81
C SER A 355 2.71 12.59 15.88
#